data_AF-A0A7Y2D1P5-F1
#
_entry.id   AF-A0A7Y2D1P5-F1
#
_cell.length_a   1.000
_cell.length_b   1.000
_cell.length_c   1.000
_cell.angle_alpha   90.00
_cell.angle_beta   90.00
_cell.angle_gamma   90.00
#
_symmetry.space_group_name_H-M   'P 1'
#
loop_
_entity.id
_entity.type
_entity.pdbx_description
1 polymer ?
#
loop_
_entity_poly.entity_id
_entity_poly.type
_entity_poly.pdbx_seq_one_letter_code
_entity_poly.pdbx_strand_id
1 'polypeptide(L)'
;MKFIKTAALGFALVAGPAFADGHATGDAAAGEDVFSKCKACHSIVSADGDVIVKGGRNGPNLWGVYMRQAGSEEDFAKKYGDS
;
A
#
# COMPACT_ATOMS: atom_id res chain seq x y z
N MET A 1 35.94 15.24 23.21
CA MET A 1 35.36 15.94 22.03
C MET A 1 35.21 15.07 20.78
N LYS A 2 36.13 14.15 20.46
CA LYS A 2 36.02 13.29 19.26
C LYS A 2 34.87 12.26 19.36
N PHE A 3 34.72 11.62 20.52
CA PHE A 3 33.63 10.65 20.81
C PHE A 3 32.22 11.24 20.80
N ILE A 4 32.06 12.50 21.26
CA ILE A 4 30.77 13.18 21.24
C ILE A 4 30.33 13.49 19.81
N LYS A 5 31.29 13.82 18.93
CA LYS A 5 31.02 14.08 17.50
C LYS A 5 30.65 12.80 16.74
N THR A 6 31.28 11.66 17.05
CA THR A 6 30.93 10.37 16.44
C THR A 6 29.58 9.83 16.94
N ALA A 7 29.25 10.02 18.22
CA ALA A 7 27.95 9.61 18.76
C ALA A 7 26.78 10.43 18.16
N ALA A 8 26.97 11.75 18.00
CA ALA A 8 25.96 12.60 17.37
C ALA A 8 25.69 12.23 15.90
N LEU A 9 26.73 11.87 15.14
CA LEU A 9 26.59 11.41 13.75
C LEU A 9 25.89 10.05 13.65
N GLY A 10 26.20 9.12 14.56
CA GLY A 10 25.53 7.82 14.63
C GLY A 10 24.03 7.94 14.95
N PHE A 11 23.65 8.83 15.87
CA PHE A 11 22.24 9.05 16.22
C PHE A 11 21.43 9.71 15.09
N ALA A 12 22.05 10.61 14.32
CA ALA A 12 21.41 11.25 13.16
C ALA A 12 21.09 10.25 12.02
N LEU A 13 21.90 9.21 11.84
CA LEU A 13 21.71 8.20 10.79
C LEU A 13 20.60 7.19 11.12
N VAL A 14 20.29 6.98 12.40
CA VAL A 14 19.23 6.06 12.85
C VAL A 14 17.85 6.73 12.90
N ALA A 15 17.79 8.05 12.80
CA ALA A 15 16.52 8.79 12.78
C ALA A 15 15.71 8.59 11.49
N GLY A 16 16.36 8.35 10.35
CA GLY A 16 15.68 8.24 9.04
C GLY A 16 14.59 7.15 8.97
N PRO A 17 14.88 5.90 9.38
CA PRO A 17 13.89 4.82 9.39
C PRO A 17 12.72 5.06 10.34
N ALA A 18 12.93 5.74 11.48
CA ALA A 18 11.89 5.97 12.49
C ALA A 18 10.83 7.00 12.05
N PHE A 19 11.11 7.80 11.02
CA PHE A 19 10.16 8.74 10.41
C PHE A 19 9.65 8.28 9.03
N ALA A 20 10.05 7.08 8.56
CA ALA A 20 9.69 6.58 7.23
C ALA A 20 8.21 6.14 7.12
N ASP A 21 7.55 5.81 8.24
CA ASP A 21 6.13 5.44 8.29
C ASP A 21 5.17 6.59 7.91
N GLY A 22 5.67 7.83 7.78
CA GLY A 22 4.87 9.02 7.47
C GLY A 22 4.76 9.39 5.98
N HIS A 23 5.43 8.68 5.07
CA HIS A 23 5.46 9.05 3.64
C HIS A 23 4.26 8.52 2.83
N ALA A 24 3.04 8.74 3.30
CA ALA A 24 1.89 8.75 2.39
C ALA A 24 1.92 10.07 1.58
N THR A 25 2.92 10.21 0.70
CA THR A 25 3.18 11.42 -0.12
C THR A 25 2.43 11.40 -1.45
N GLY A 26 1.38 10.60 -1.58
CA GLY A 26 0.61 10.46 -2.82
C GLY A 26 -0.53 11.49 -2.90
N ASP A 27 -0.75 12.04 -4.09
CA ASP A 27 -1.97 12.77 -4.41
C ASP A 27 -3.08 11.76 -4.74
N ALA A 28 -4.08 11.67 -3.87
CA ALA A 28 -5.21 10.75 -4.04
C ALA A 28 -6.06 11.08 -5.28
N ALA A 29 -6.23 12.37 -5.62
CA ALA A 29 -6.99 12.78 -6.78
C ALA A 29 -6.26 12.39 -8.08
N ALA A 30 -4.95 12.63 -8.15
CA ALA A 30 -4.14 12.12 -9.26
C ALA A 30 -4.13 10.57 -9.31
N GLY A 31 -4.15 9.92 -8.15
CA GLY A 31 -4.25 8.46 -8.03
C GLY A 31 -5.56 7.89 -8.59
N GLU A 32 -6.67 8.59 -8.42
CA GLU A 32 -7.98 8.23 -8.98
C GLU A 32 -7.92 8.14 -10.52
N ASP A 33 -7.32 9.13 -11.19
CA ASP A 33 -7.13 9.11 -12.64
C ASP A 33 -6.21 7.96 -13.09
N VAL A 34 -5.13 7.71 -12.34
CA VAL A 34 -4.20 6.61 -12.62
C VAL A 34 -4.90 5.24 -12.49
N PHE A 35 -5.87 5.11 -11.59
CA PHE A 35 -6.60 3.85 -11.37
C PHE A 35 -7.35 3.39 -12.63
N SER A 36 -7.62 4.27 -13.59
CA SER A 36 -8.15 3.90 -14.92
C SER A 36 -7.33 2.81 -15.63
N LYS A 37 -6.03 2.72 -15.36
CA LYS A 37 -5.12 1.69 -15.89
C LYS A 37 -5.25 0.36 -15.15
N CYS A 38 -5.66 0.40 -13.88
CA CYS A 38 -5.78 -0.75 -12.99
C CYS A 38 -7.17 -1.40 -13.10
N LYS A 39 -8.21 -0.61 -13.39
CA LYS A 39 -9.61 -1.05 -13.35
C LYS A 39 -9.96 -2.15 -14.34
N ALA A 40 -9.12 -2.38 -15.37
CA ALA A 40 -9.29 -3.49 -16.29
C ALA A 40 -9.21 -4.85 -15.58
N CYS A 41 -8.40 -4.96 -14.54
CA CYS A 41 -8.19 -6.19 -13.79
C CYS A 41 -8.78 -6.15 -12.37
N HIS A 42 -8.82 -4.96 -11.75
CA HIS A 42 -9.14 -4.81 -10.34
C HIS A 42 -10.35 -3.91 -10.09
N SER A 43 -11.08 -4.16 -9.01
CA SER A 43 -12.10 -3.29 -8.45
C SER A 43 -11.65 -2.66 -7.13
N ILE A 44 -12.37 -1.61 -6.70
CA ILE A 44 -12.34 -1.10 -5.33
C ILE A 44 -13.74 -1.21 -4.76
N VAL A 45 -13.93 -2.17 -3.85
CA VAL A 45 -15.17 -2.38 -3.11
C VAL A 45 -14.86 -2.27 -1.62
N SER A 46 -15.58 -1.41 -0.90
CA SER A 46 -15.38 -1.19 0.53
C SER A 46 -15.62 -2.46 1.35
N ALA A 47 -15.23 -2.45 2.62
CA ALA A 47 -15.50 -3.55 3.55
C ALA A 47 -17.01 -3.82 3.73
N ASP A 48 -17.85 -2.78 3.58
CA ASP A 48 -19.31 -2.87 3.70
C ASP A 48 -20.00 -3.26 2.37
N GLY A 49 -19.22 -3.44 1.30
CA GLY A 49 -19.72 -3.85 -0.02
C GLY A 49 -20.02 -2.69 -0.97
N ASP A 50 -19.72 -1.45 -0.60
CA ASP A 50 -19.92 -0.29 -1.48
C ASP A 50 -18.94 -0.33 -2.65
N VAL A 51 -19.46 -0.25 -3.87
CA VAL A 51 -18.64 -0.20 -5.08
C VAL A 51 -18.13 1.22 -5.30
N ILE A 52 -16.88 1.48 -4.90
CA ILE A 52 -16.21 2.76 -5.08
C ILE A 52 -15.73 2.89 -6.54
N VAL A 53 -15.04 1.85 -7.04
CA VAL A 53 -14.65 1.76 -8.45
C VAL A 53 -15.00 0.39 -8.99
N LYS A 54 -15.88 0.37 -9.99
CA LYS A 54 -16.18 -0.83 -10.77
C LYS A 54 -14.98 -1.20 -11.65
N GLY A 55 -14.60 -2.47 -11.64
CA GLY A 55 -13.51 -2.97 -12.46
C GLY A 55 -13.57 -4.48 -12.67
N GLY A 56 -12.48 -5.03 -13.21
CA GLY A 56 -12.33 -6.46 -13.47
C GLY A 56 -12.28 -7.30 -12.19
N ARG A 57 -12.49 -8.61 -12.36
CA ARG A 57 -12.33 -9.64 -11.30
C ARG A 57 -11.19 -10.62 -11.61
N ASN A 58 -10.28 -10.21 -12.49
CA ASN A 58 -9.10 -10.98 -12.87
C ASN A 58 -8.01 -10.87 -11.79
N GLY A 59 -7.97 -9.74 -11.07
CA GLY A 59 -7.16 -9.54 -9.87
C GLY A 59 -8.03 -9.34 -8.62
N PRO A 60 -7.41 -9.35 -7.42
CA PRO A 60 -8.11 -9.14 -6.15
C PRO A 60 -8.69 -7.73 -6.02
N ASN A 61 -9.62 -7.56 -5.07
CA ASN A 61 -10.09 -6.26 -4.63
C ASN A 61 -8.92 -5.46 -4.01
N LEU A 62 -8.77 -4.20 -4.41
CA LEU A 62 -7.67 -3.32 -3.94
C LEU A 62 -8.05 -2.44 -2.76
N TRP A 63 -9.28 -2.53 -2.25
CA TRP A 63 -9.63 -1.92 -0.97
C TRP A 63 -8.74 -2.45 0.16
N GLY A 64 -8.21 -1.53 0.99
CA GLY A 64 -7.36 -1.89 2.12
C GLY A 64 -6.04 -2.55 1.74
N VAL A 65 -5.53 -2.34 0.51
CA VAL A 65 -4.27 -2.97 0.06
C VAL A 65 -3.03 -2.43 0.77
N TYR A 66 -3.08 -1.18 1.26
CA TYR A 66 -1.95 -0.58 1.97
C TYR A 66 -1.61 -1.40 3.23
N MET A 67 -0.35 -1.83 3.34
CA MET A 67 0.16 -2.71 4.40
C MET A 67 -0.47 -4.11 4.46
N ARG A 68 -1.36 -4.47 3.51
CA ARG A 68 -1.88 -5.83 3.40
C ARG A 68 -0.80 -6.76 2.84
N GLN A 69 -0.67 -7.96 3.43
CA GLN A 69 0.25 -8.98 2.93
C GLN A 69 -0.11 -9.35 1.48
N ALA A 70 0.91 -9.46 0.62
CA ALA A 70 0.70 -9.87 -0.76
C ALA A 70 0.13 -11.28 -0.83
N GLY A 71 -0.83 -11.50 -1.74
CA GLY A 71 -1.48 -12.81 -1.92
C GLY A 71 -2.45 -13.21 -0.79
N SER A 72 -2.75 -12.31 0.15
CA SER A 72 -3.60 -12.62 1.31
C SER A 72 -5.02 -12.03 1.24
N GLU A 73 -5.46 -11.53 0.10
CA GLU A 73 -6.85 -11.09 -0.05
C GLU A 73 -7.75 -12.32 -0.02
N GLU A 74 -8.67 -12.38 0.94
CA GLU A 74 -9.34 -13.61 1.35
C GLU A 74 -10.11 -14.28 0.22
N ASP A 75 -10.93 -13.51 -0.51
CA ASP A 75 -11.79 -14.06 -1.55
C ASP A 75 -10.99 -14.51 -2.78
N PHE A 76 -9.97 -13.74 -3.16
CA PHE A 76 -9.10 -14.12 -4.26
C PHE A 76 -8.19 -15.29 -3.90
N ALA A 77 -7.62 -15.32 -2.69
CA ALA A 77 -6.77 -16.40 -2.21
C ALA A 77 -7.53 -17.72 -2.08
N LYS A 78 -8.77 -17.70 -1.56
CA LYS A 78 -9.64 -18.89 -1.54
C LYS A 78 -9.87 -19.49 -2.92
N LYS A 79 -9.86 -18.66 -3.97
CA LYS A 79 -10.15 -19.08 -5.33
C LYS A 79 -8.90 -19.49 -6.12
N TYR A 80 -7.76 -18.86 -5.89
CA TYR A 80 -6.57 -18.98 -6.72
C TYR A 80 -5.28 -19.28 -5.94
N GLY A 81 -5.32 -19.42 -4.61
CA GLY A 81 -4.14 -19.55 -3.75
C GLY A 81 -3.33 -20.82 -3.93
N ASP A 82 -3.94 -21.89 -4.46
CA ASP A 82 -3.30 -23.19 -4.70
C ASP A 82 -2.77 -23.34 -6.14
N SER A 83 -2.87 -22.29 -6.97
CA SER A 83 -2.43 -22.30 -8.38
C SER A 83 -0.93 -22.11 -8.55
#